data_AF-A0A1Y4S8B6-F1
#
_entry.id   AF-A0A1Y4S8B6-F1
#
_cell.length_a   1.000
_cell.length_b   1.000
_cell.length_c   1.000
_cell.angle_alpha   90.00
_cell.angle_beta   90.00
_cell.angle_gamma   90.00
#
_symmetry.space_group_name_H-M   'P 1'
#
loop_
_entity.id
_entity.type
_entity.pdbx_description
1 polymer ?
#
loop_
_entity_poly.entity_id
_entity_poly.type
_entity_poly.pdbx_seq_one_letter_code
_entity_poly.pdbx_strand_id
1 'polypeptide(L)'
;MPKRSTAPRPTDEEILRYDNVPPQVAGLYLGNSSTTIVRALQQGRVPFGWAALNEDTGTYTYNISPGGLVEYKHHGGSPVDLSLMQALMREAVDRILAERLSGVRAAMTALERVV
;
A
#
# COMPACT_ATOMS: atom_id res chain seq x y z
N MET A 1 16.79 21.42 1.86
CA MET A 1 15.46 21.30 1.22
C MET A 1 15.63 20.55 -0.10
N PRO A 2 14.83 19.51 -0.41
CA PRO A 2 14.86 18.95 -1.76
C PRO A 2 14.24 19.99 -2.70
N LYS A 3 15.01 20.41 -3.72
CA LYS A 3 14.54 21.35 -4.76
C LYS A 3 13.31 20.72 -5.41
N ARG A 4 12.14 21.37 -5.30
CA ARG A 4 10.99 21.05 -6.16
C ARG A 4 11.45 21.30 -7.59
N SER A 5 11.37 20.28 -8.43
CA SER A 5 11.72 20.44 -9.84
C SER A 5 10.78 21.46 -10.47
N THR A 6 11.35 22.44 -11.17
CA THR A 6 10.61 23.42 -11.99
C THR A 6 10.36 22.93 -13.41
N ALA A 7 10.80 21.70 -13.74
CA ALA A 7 10.55 21.10 -15.05
C ALA A 7 9.05 20.77 -15.21
N PRO A 8 8.53 20.82 -16.45
CA PRO A 8 7.16 20.41 -16.75
C PRO A 8 6.92 18.98 -16.24
N ARG A 9 5.80 18.75 -15.57
CA ARG A 9 5.43 17.40 -15.14
C ARG A 9 4.92 16.62 -16.35
N PRO A 10 5.36 15.38 -16.54
CA PRO A 10 4.77 14.50 -17.55
C PRO A 10 3.26 14.35 -17.35
N THR A 11 2.55 14.18 -18.46
CA THR A 11 1.14 13.81 -18.50
C THR A 11 0.97 12.31 -18.29
N ASP A 12 -0.25 11.88 -17.99
CA ASP A 12 -0.57 10.47 -17.77
C ASP A 12 -0.33 9.65 -19.05
N GLU A 13 -0.66 10.19 -20.23
CA GLU A 13 -0.38 9.56 -21.53
C GLU A 13 1.12 9.38 -21.78
N GLU A 14 1.96 10.35 -21.41
CA GLU A 14 3.41 10.23 -21.52
C GLU A 14 3.97 9.15 -20.59
N ILE A 15 3.41 9.02 -19.38
CA ILE A 15 3.78 7.95 -18.45
C ILE A 15 3.42 6.58 -19.01
N LEU A 16 2.19 6.42 -19.53
CA LEU A 16 1.70 5.14 -20.06
C LEU A 16 2.45 4.61 -21.28
N ARG A 17 3.28 5.44 -21.95
CA ARG A 17 4.13 5.02 -23.08
C ARG A 17 5.42 4.32 -22.67
N TYR A 18 5.82 4.38 -21.40
CA TYR A 18 6.99 3.65 -20.92
C TYR A 18 6.65 2.17 -20.71
N ASP A 19 7.59 1.26 -20.98
CA ASP A 19 7.47 -0.12 -20.51
C ASP A 19 7.89 -0.24 -19.02
N ASN A 20 8.82 0.61 -18.60
CA ASN A 20 9.30 0.76 -17.23
C ASN A 20 9.66 2.22 -16.99
N VAL A 21 9.00 2.88 -16.04
CA VAL A 21 9.19 4.31 -15.79
C VAL A 21 10.50 4.54 -15.01
N PRO A 22 11.43 5.40 -15.49
CA PRO A 22 12.62 5.72 -14.72
C PRO A 22 12.28 6.46 -13.40
N PRO A 23 13.00 6.22 -12.28
CA PRO A 23 12.72 6.88 -10.99
C PRO A 23 12.72 8.42 -11.05
N GLN A 24 13.54 9.01 -11.93
CA GLN A 24 13.58 10.45 -12.16
C GLN A 24 12.28 10.96 -12.78
N VAL A 25 11.74 10.25 -13.78
CA VAL A 25 10.48 10.58 -14.44
C VAL A 25 9.32 10.41 -13.46
N ALA A 26 9.30 9.32 -12.70
CA ALA A 26 8.30 9.10 -11.65
C ALA A 26 8.34 10.20 -10.57
N GLY A 27 9.53 10.66 -10.20
CA GLY A 27 9.70 11.79 -9.29
C GLY A 27 9.06 13.07 -9.83
N LEU A 28 9.37 13.42 -11.08
CA LEU A 28 8.77 14.59 -11.74
C LEU A 28 7.24 14.49 -11.81
N TYR A 29 6.73 13.32 -12.21
CA TYR A 29 5.30 13.06 -12.34
C TYR A 29 4.53 13.23 -11.03
N LEU A 30 5.08 12.70 -9.92
CA LEU A 30 4.48 12.80 -8.58
C LEU A 30 4.85 14.10 -7.84
N GLY A 31 5.67 14.98 -8.42
CA GLY A 31 6.15 16.19 -7.75
C GLY A 31 7.14 15.94 -6.61
N ASN A 32 7.81 14.79 -6.61
CA ASN A 32 8.78 14.34 -5.62
C ASN A 32 10.22 14.37 -6.17
N SER A 33 11.21 14.33 -5.28
CA SER A 33 12.60 14.12 -5.71
C SER A 33 12.81 12.67 -6.17
N SER A 34 13.69 12.44 -7.14
CA SER A 34 14.06 11.08 -7.57
C SER A 34 14.59 10.22 -6.41
N THR A 35 15.35 10.83 -5.49
CA THR A 35 15.83 10.18 -4.26
C THR A 35 14.69 9.70 -3.37
N THR A 36 13.60 10.48 -3.28
CA THR A 36 12.40 10.08 -2.52
C THR A 36 11.78 8.83 -3.14
N ILE A 37 11.63 8.79 -4.47
CA ILE A 37 11.07 7.64 -5.18
C ILE A 37 11.95 6.40 -4.99
N VAL A 38 13.26 6.54 -5.20
CA VAL A 38 14.24 5.46 -5.00
C VAL A 38 14.12 4.86 -3.59
N ARG A 39 14.12 5.70 -2.55
CA ARG A 39 14.00 5.22 -1.16
C ARG A 39 12.65 4.56 -0.90
N ALA A 40 11.56 5.10 -1.44
CA ALA A 40 10.23 4.53 -1.25
C ALA A 40 10.14 3.12 -1.86
N LEU A 41 10.73 2.91 -3.05
CA LEU A 41 10.80 1.60 -3.71
C LEU A 41 11.66 0.62 -2.92
N GLN A 42 12.85 1.04 -2.47
CA GLN A 42 13.75 0.21 -1.64
C GLN A 42 13.13 -0.20 -0.31
N GLN A 43 12.29 0.65 0.28
CA GLN A 43 11.60 0.39 1.55
C GLN A 43 10.24 -0.32 1.38
N GLY A 44 9.81 -0.62 0.14
CA GLY A 44 8.52 -1.24 -0.14
C GLY A 44 7.32 -0.38 0.28
N ARG A 45 7.44 0.96 0.28
CA ARG A 45 6.41 1.88 0.78
C ARG A 45 5.38 2.32 -0.26
N VAL A 46 5.56 1.93 -1.52
CA VAL A 46 4.72 2.34 -2.63
C VAL A 46 4.30 1.12 -3.45
N PRO A 47 3.04 1.08 -3.94
CA PRO A 47 2.51 -0.10 -4.62
C PRO A 47 2.75 -0.12 -6.14
N PHE A 48 3.35 0.92 -6.71
CA PHE A 48 3.50 1.07 -8.17
C PHE A 48 4.78 0.46 -8.74
N GLY A 49 5.61 -0.18 -7.91
CA GLY A 49 6.89 -0.73 -8.35
C GLY A 49 7.68 -1.34 -7.22
N TRP A 50 8.90 -1.78 -7.54
CA TRP A 50 9.82 -2.40 -6.60
C TRP A 50 11.27 -2.04 -6.92
N ALA A 51 12.15 -2.27 -5.96
CA ALA A 51 13.60 -2.23 -6.15
C ALA A 51 14.20 -3.57 -5.70
N ALA A 52 15.16 -4.08 -6.46
CA ALA A 52 15.92 -5.28 -6.10
C ALA A 52 17.38 -4.91 -5.87
N LEU A 53 17.91 -5.30 -4.72
CA LEU A 53 19.33 -5.19 -4.39
C LEU A 53 20.07 -6.35 -5.06
N ASN A 54 21.13 -6.04 -5.80
CA ASN A 54 22.15 -6.99 -6.16
C ASN A 54 23.14 -7.10 -4.98
N GLU A 55 23.16 -8.25 -4.31
CA GLU A 55 23.99 -8.46 -3.12
C GLU A 55 25.50 -8.51 -3.44
N ASP A 56 25.87 -8.92 -4.66
CA ASP A 56 27.27 -9.01 -5.09
C ASP A 56 27.90 -7.63 -5.35
N THR A 57 27.12 -6.71 -5.90
CA THR A 57 27.60 -5.36 -6.31
C THR A 57 27.16 -4.26 -5.37
N GLY A 58 26.18 -4.51 -4.48
CA GLY A 58 25.55 -3.50 -3.64
C GLY A 58 24.70 -2.48 -4.41
N THR A 59 24.39 -2.75 -5.69
CA THR A 59 23.61 -1.83 -6.55
C THR A 59 22.15 -2.22 -6.61
N TYR A 60 21.28 -1.24 -6.87
CA TYR A 60 19.85 -1.47 -7.01
C TYR A 60 19.40 -1.42 -8.46
N THR A 61 18.46 -2.30 -8.79
CA THR A 61 17.63 -2.21 -9.99
C THR A 61 16.21 -1.78 -9.61
N TYR A 62 15.53 -1.09 -10.52
CA TYR A 62 14.21 -0.53 -10.27
C TYR A 62 13.24 -0.92 -11.39
N ASN A 63 12.03 -1.26 -10.98
CA ASN A 63 10.92 -1.47 -11.89
C ASN A 63 9.71 -0.68 -11.39
N ILE A 64 9.18 0.20 -12.23
CA ILE A 64 8.02 1.04 -11.95
C ILE A 64 7.00 0.80 -13.05
N SER A 65 5.83 0.31 -12.65
CA SER A 65 4.69 0.12 -13.54
C SER A 65 4.11 1.49 -13.94
N PRO A 66 3.96 1.78 -15.24
CA PRO A 66 3.30 2.98 -15.72
C PRO A 66 1.86 3.10 -15.21
N GLY A 67 1.07 2.04 -15.40
CA GLY A 67 -0.33 2.01 -14.96
C GLY A 67 -0.46 2.14 -13.45
N GLY A 68 0.38 1.41 -12.69
CA GLY A 68 0.40 1.52 -11.23
C GLY A 68 0.78 2.92 -10.73
N LEU A 69 1.70 3.60 -11.44
CA LEU A 69 2.12 4.95 -11.08
C LEU A 69 1.01 5.99 -11.35
N VAL A 70 0.29 5.86 -12.47
CA VAL A 70 -0.87 6.71 -12.78
C VAL A 70 -1.97 6.51 -11.73
N GLU A 71 -2.30 5.26 -11.43
CA GLU A 71 -3.31 4.90 -10.43
C GLU A 71 -2.96 5.48 -9.05
N TYR A 72 -1.69 5.36 -8.65
CA TYR A 72 -1.19 5.92 -7.40
C TYR A 72 -1.38 7.44 -7.29
N LYS A 73 -1.13 8.20 -8.38
CA LYS A 73 -1.25 9.66 -8.38
C LYS A 73 -2.69 10.13 -8.13
N HIS A 74 -3.67 9.39 -8.65
CA HIS A 74 -5.08 9.77 -8.57
C HIS A 74 -5.78 9.22 -7.32
N HIS A 75 -5.41 8.01 -6.91
CA HIS A 75 -6.12 7.28 -5.85
C HIS A 75 -5.26 7.03 -4.59
N GLY A 76 -4.04 7.56 -4.54
CA GLY A 76 -3.17 7.52 -3.36
C GLY A 76 -2.58 6.14 -3.06
N GLY A 77 -2.83 5.16 -3.91
CA GLY A 77 -2.27 3.82 -3.81
C GLY A 77 -2.60 3.08 -2.53
N SER A 78 -3.80 3.23 -1.99
CA SER A 78 -4.25 2.25 -1.00
C SER A 78 -4.59 0.96 -1.74
N PRO A 79 -3.78 -0.13 -1.62
CA PRO A 79 -4.22 -1.44 -2.09
C PRO A 79 -5.38 -1.98 -1.22
N VAL A 80 -5.61 -1.32 -0.08
CA VAL A 80 -6.67 -1.64 0.86
C VAL A 80 -7.90 -0.81 0.50
N ASP A 81 -8.92 -1.49 -0.01
CA ASP A 81 -10.27 -0.98 0.05
C ASP A 81 -10.64 -0.83 1.54
N LEU A 82 -10.78 0.41 2.00
CA LEU A 82 -11.12 0.71 3.39
C LEU A 82 -12.49 0.14 3.77
N SER A 83 -13.40 0.02 2.81
CA SER A 83 -14.69 -0.64 3.03
C SER A 83 -14.52 -2.14 3.25
N LEU A 84 -13.62 -2.80 2.50
CA LEU A 84 -13.27 -4.21 2.73
C LEU A 84 -12.60 -4.40 4.09
N MET A 85 -11.64 -3.56 4.46
CA MET A 85 -10.99 -3.59 5.77
C MET A 85 -12.00 -3.42 6.90
N GLN A 86 -12.94 -2.48 6.74
CA GLN A 86 -14.01 -2.25 7.72
C GLN A 86 -14.96 -3.44 7.84
N ALA A 87 -15.28 -4.11 6.73
CA ALA A 87 -16.10 -5.32 6.73
C ALA A 87 -15.42 -6.47 7.46
N LEU A 88 -14.13 -6.73 7.18
CA LEU A 88 -13.34 -7.77 7.85
C LEU A 88 -13.21 -7.51 9.36
N MET A 89 -12.98 -6.25 9.76
CA MET A 89 -12.93 -5.87 11.18
C MET A 89 -14.27 -6.08 11.89
N ARG A 90 -15.39 -5.73 11.22
CA ARG A 90 -16.73 -5.96 11.77
C ARG A 90 -16.99 -7.44 12.00
N GLU A 91 -16.69 -8.28 11.01
CA GLU A 91 -16.87 -9.72 11.10
C GLU A 91 -16.03 -10.33 12.25
N ALA A 92 -14.78 -9.89 12.39
CA ALA A 92 -13.91 -10.35 13.48
C ALA A 92 -14.49 -9.99 14.87
N VAL A 93 -15.02 -8.77 15.03
CA VAL A 93 -15.66 -8.33 16.28
C VAL A 93 -16.92 -9.14 16.56
N ASP A 94 -17.79 -9.33 15.56
CA ASP A 94 -19.04 -10.08 15.72
C ASP A 94 -18.77 -11.53 16.15
N ARG A 95 -17.74 -12.16 15.57
CA ARG A 95 -17.33 -13.53 15.92
C ARG A 95 -16.85 -13.62 17.38
N ILE A 96 -16.00 -12.69 17.80
CA ILE A 96 -15.51 -12.63 19.19
C ILE A 96 -16.67 -12.45 20.17
N LEU A 97 -17.61 -11.56 19.87
CA LEU A 97 -18.78 -11.33 20.73
C LEU A 97 -19.66 -12.57 20.83
N ALA A 98 -19.93 -13.23 19.71
CA ALA A 98 -20.72 -14.46 19.68
C ALA A 98 -20.08 -15.58 20.54
N GLU A 99 -18.77 -15.77 20.41
CA GLU A 99 -18.02 -16.74 21.23
C GLU A 99 -18.13 -16.42 22.72
N ARG A 100 -17.90 -15.16 23.11
CA ARG A 100 -17.98 -14.75 24.53
C ARG A 100 -19.39 -14.91 25.10
N LEU A 101 -20.42 -14.49 24.37
CA LEU A 101 -21.82 -14.65 24.79
C LEU A 101 -22.22 -16.12 24.92
N SER A 102 -21.74 -16.98 24.02
CA SER A 102 -22.00 -18.42 24.08
C SER A 102 -21.39 -19.05 25.33
N GLY A 103 -20.16 -18.66 25.68
CA GLY A 103 -19.47 -19.12 26.89
C GLY A 103 -20.19 -18.68 28.17
N VAL A 104 -20.62 -17.41 28.23
CA VAL A 104 -21.40 -16.90 29.37
C VAL A 104 -22.73 -17.66 29.51
N ARG A 105 -23.43 -17.90 28.40
CA ARG A 105 -24.70 -18.62 28.41
C ARG A 105 -24.53 -20.06 28.89
N ALA A 106 -23.48 -20.75 28.43
CA ALA A 106 -23.15 -22.10 28.90
C ALA A 106 -22.85 -22.14 30.40
N ALA A 107 -22.11 -21.14 30.92
CA ALA A 107 -21.83 -21.02 32.35
C ALA A 107 -23.10 -20.76 33.18
N MET A 108 -24.00 -19.90 32.69
CA MET A 108 -25.28 -19.65 33.36
C MET A 108 -26.18 -20.90 33.40
N THR A 109 -26.30 -21.62 32.28
CA THR A 109 -27.08 -22.88 32.24
C THR A 109 -26.47 -23.98 33.12
N ALA A 110 -25.14 -24.01 33.27
CA ALA A 110 -24.50 -24.91 34.21
C ALA A 110 -24.82 -24.55 35.67
N LEU A 111 -24.88 -23.26 36.00
CA LEU A 111 -25.27 -22.78 37.34
C LEU A 111 -26.72 -23.15 37.68
N GLU A 112 -27.66 -22.97 36.74
CA GLU A 112 -29.08 -23.30 36.91
C GLU A 112 -29.35 -24.79 37.15
N ARG A 113 -28.42 -25.68 36.77
CA ARG A 113 -28.56 -27.13 36.99
C ARG A 113 -28.05 -27.60 38.34
N VAL A 114 -27.34 -26.75 39.08
CA VAL A 114 -26.71 -27.07 40.36
C VAL A 114 -27.49 -26.49 41.55
N VAL A 115 -28.45 -25.60 41.29
CA VAL A 115 -29.40 -25.03 42.27
C VAL A 115 -30.73 -25.77 42.17
#